data_AF-A0A937BKI9-F1
#
_entry.id   AF-A0A937BKI9-F1
#
_cell.length_a   1.000
_cell.length_b   1.000
_cell.length_c   1.000
_cell.angle_alpha   90.00
_cell.angle_beta   90.00
_cell.angle_gamma   90.00
#
_symmetry.space_group_name_H-M   'P 1'
#
loop_
_entity.id
_entity.type
_entity.pdbx_description
1 polymer ?
#
loop_
_entity_poly.entity_id
_entity_poly.type
_entity_poly.pdbx_seq_one_letter_code
_entity_poly.pdbx_strand_id
1 'polypeptide(L)' 'MPNHTMKLVTIICEALGRDAVTRLIRDIGAHGYTLFEVEGAGAKGEQTADIAEFGNIQLQVIVPAAA' A
#
# COMPACT_ATOMS: atom_id res chain seq x y z
N MET A 1 -21.54 -20.17 -4.01
CA MET A 1 -21.21 -18.82 -3.50
C MET A 1 -20.98 -17.94 -4.73
N PRO A 2 -21.64 -16.79 -4.87
CA PRO A 2 -21.39 -15.90 -6.00
C PRO A 2 -19.97 -15.30 -5.89
N ASN A 3 -19.23 -15.33 -7.00
CA ASN A 3 -17.91 -14.72 -7.08
C ASN A 3 -18.06 -13.28 -7.58
N HIS A 4 -17.47 -12.33 -6.87
CA HIS A 4 -17.40 -10.93 -7.28
C HIS A 4 -16.01 -10.64 -7.84
N THR A 5 -15.93 -10.03 -9.02
CA THR A 5 -14.65 -9.61 -9.61
C THR A 5 -14.11 -8.40 -8.86
N MET A 6 -12.91 -8.56 -8.30
CA MET A 6 -12.22 -7.53 -7.52
C MET A 6 -10.82 -7.27 -8.11
N LYS A 7 -10.17 -6.20 -7.64
CA LYS A 7 -8.77 -5.88 -7.93
C LYS A 7 -7.98 -5.85 -6.64
N LEU A 8 -6.75 -6.38 -6.70
CA LEU A 8 -5.73 -6.16 -5.68
C LEU A 8 -4.89 -4.96 -6.12
N VAL A 9 -4.96 -3.87 -5.37
CA VAL A 9 -4.12 -2.69 -5.55
C VAL A 9 -2.97 -2.79 -4.56
N THR A 10 -1.74 -2.78 -5.09
CA THR A 10 -0.51 -2.75 -4.29
C THR A 10 0.07 -1.34 -4.37
N ILE A 11 0.25 -0.72 -3.21
CA ILE A 11 0.82 0.62 -3.06
C ILE A 11 2.14 0.47 -2.31
N ILE A 12 3.25 0.94 -2.89
CA ILE A 12 4.55 0.98 -2.24
C ILE A 12 4.95 2.45 -2.08
N CYS A 13 5.27 2.85 -0.86
CA CYS A 13 5.70 4.21 -0.54
C CYS A 13 6.58 4.22 0.72
N GLU A 14 7.20 5.36 1.02
CA GLU A 14 7.93 5.57 2.28
C GLU A 14 6.99 5.43 3.50
N ALA A 15 7.50 4.92 4.61
CA ALA A 15 6.73 4.72 5.84
C ALA A 15 6.10 6.03 6.37
N LEU A 16 6.74 7.17 6.12
CA LEU A 16 6.21 8.51 6.43
C LEU A 16 4.86 8.80 5.74
N GLY A 17 4.59 8.16 4.60
CA GLY A 17 3.34 8.29 3.87
C GLY A 17 2.16 7.49 4.44
N ARG A 18 2.39 6.65 5.46
CA ARG A 18 1.40 5.69 5.99
C ARG A 18 0.04 6.33 6.28
N ASP A 19 0.02 7.39 7.08
CA ASP A 19 -1.23 7.99 7.53
C ASP A 19 -1.99 8.66 6.38
N ALA A 20 -1.27 9.30 5.47
CA ALA A 20 -1.85 9.91 4.27
C ALA A 20 -2.47 8.85 3.36
N VAL A 21 -1.75 7.75 3.08
CA VAL A 21 -2.25 6.67 2.22
C VAL A 21 -3.42 5.93 2.87
N THR A 22 -3.31 5.59 4.16
CA THR A 22 -4.38 4.86 4.87
C THR A 22 -5.65 5.69 5.02
N ARG A 23 -5.54 7.01 5.17
CA ARG A 23 -6.67 7.92 5.10
C ARG A 23 -7.29 7.95 3.70
N LEU A 24 -6.48 8.13 2.66
CA LEU A 24 -6.96 8.16 1.28
C LEU A 24 -7.74 6.90 0.89
N ILE A 25 -7.22 5.71 1.21
CA ILE A 25 -7.89 4.45 0.86
C ILE A 25 -9.21 4.27 1.62
N ARG A 26 -9.33 4.81 2.85
CA ARG A 26 -10.59 4.83 3.59
C ARG A 26 -11.58 5.82 2.97
N ASP A 27 -11.12 7.01 2.59
CA ASP A 27 -11.95 8.07 2.00
C ASP A 27 -12.55 7.63 0.64
N ILE A 28 -11.85 6.78 -0.12
CA ILE A 28 -12.38 6.19 -1.37
C ILE A 28 -13.27 4.94 -1.13
N GLY A 29 -13.49 4.56 0.12
CA GLY A 29 -14.40 3.46 0.49
C GLY A 29 -13.78 2.07 0.54
N ALA A 30 -12.45 1.92 0.61
CA ALA A 30 -11.87 0.60 0.86
C ALA A 30 -12.21 0.12 2.28
N HIS A 31 -12.62 -1.14 2.40
CA HIS A 31 -13.04 -1.71 3.69
C HIS A 31 -11.87 -2.07 4.62
N GLY A 32 -10.65 -2.18 4.07
CA GLY A 32 -9.47 -2.57 4.82
C GLY A 32 -8.24 -2.69 3.93
N TYR A 33 -7.09 -2.94 4.56
CA TYR A 33 -5.81 -3.15 3.91
C TYR A 33 -4.93 -4.06 4.75
N THR A 34 -3.93 -4.66 4.10
CA THR A 34 -2.82 -5.37 4.77
C THR A 34 -1.53 -4.59 4.51
N LEU A 35 -0.68 -4.45 5.53
CA LEU A 35 0.56 -3.67 5.47
C LEU A 35 1.77 -4.57 5.74
N PHE A 36 2.84 -4.36 5.00
CA PHE A 36 4.14 -5.01 5.15
C PHE A 36 5.25 -3.96 5.17
N GLU A 37 6.28 -4.18 5.98
CA GLU A 37 7.55 -3.47 5.84
C GLU A 37 8.34 -4.09 4.68
N VAL A 38 8.92 -3.25 3.84
CA VAL A 38 9.61 -3.70 2.62
C VAL A 38 10.87 -2.86 2.36
N GLU A 39 11.83 -3.49 1.69
CA GLU A 39 13.04 -2.85 1.16
C GLU A 39 12.99 -2.85 -0.37
N GLY A 40 13.75 -1.97 -1.02
CA GLY A 40 13.81 -1.98 -2.48
C GLY A 40 14.68 -0.89 -3.09
N ALA A 41 14.91 -1.04 -4.40
CA ALA A 41 15.69 -0.13 -5.22
C ALA A 41 14.80 0.54 -6.28
N GLY A 42 15.02 1.83 -6.51
CA GLY A 42 14.34 2.62 -7.54
C GLY A 42 15.29 3.50 -8.33
N ALA A 43 14.75 4.29 -9.25
CA ALA A 43 15.55 5.17 -10.12
C ALA A 43 16.40 6.22 -9.37
N LYS A 44 16.14 6.43 -8.07
CA LYS A 44 16.82 7.40 -7.21
C LYS A 44 17.74 6.76 -6.16
N GLY A 45 17.94 5.44 -6.20
CA GLY A 45 18.79 4.72 -5.26
C GLY A 45 18.06 3.60 -4.53
N GLU A 46 18.74 3.04 -3.53
CA GLU A 46 18.26 1.95 -2.68
C GLU A 46 17.77 2.49 -1.35
N GLN A 47 16.65 1.94 -0.86
CA GLN A 47 16.15 2.20 0.48
C GLN A 47 16.22 0.89 1.25
N THR A 48 17.24 0.77 2.10
CA THR A 48 17.58 -0.44 2.87
C THR A 48 16.81 -0.56 4.19
N ALA A 49 15.97 0.42 4.53
CA ALA A 49 15.12 0.41 5.74
C ALA A 49 15.88 0.23 7.08
N ASP A 50 17.16 0.59 7.13
CA ASP A 50 18.04 0.50 8.32
C ASP A 50 17.46 1.19 9.56
N ILE A 51 16.57 2.17 9.34
CA ILE A 51 15.79 2.88 10.34
C ILE A 51 14.33 2.77 9.91
N ALA A 52 13.47 2.24 10.78
CA ALA A 52 12.07 1.94 10.46
C ALA A 52 11.29 3.15 9.93
N GLU A 53 11.53 4.36 10.47
CA GLU A 53 10.89 5.58 9.98
C GLU A 53 11.31 5.98 8.55
N PHE A 54 12.46 5.49 8.07
CA PHE A 54 12.94 5.72 6.71
C PHE A 54 12.71 4.51 5.79
N GLY A 55 12.13 3.42 6.30
CA GLY A 55 11.80 2.25 5.49
C GLY A 55 10.66 2.50 4.50
N ASN A 56 10.46 1.55 3.58
CA ASN A 56 9.27 1.53 2.74
C ASN A 56 8.19 0.63 3.35
N ILE A 57 6.94 0.92 3.00
CA ILE A 57 5.79 0.08 3.30
C ILE A 57 5.09 -0.33 2.02
N GLN A 58 4.57 -1.56 2.02
CA GLN A 58 3.66 -2.06 1.01
C GLN A 58 2.27 -2.22 1.61
N LEU A 59 1.28 -1.53 1.04
CA LEU A 59 -0.12 -1.74 1.35
C LEU A 59 -0.79 -2.54 0.23
N GLN A 60 -1.56 -3.54 0.63
CA GLN A 60 -2.41 -4.34 -0.25
C GLN A 60 -3.87 -4.06 0.08
N VAL A 61 -4.63 -3.63 -0.93
CA VAL A 61 -6.04 -3.22 -0.79
C VAL A 61 -6.88 -3.96 -1.82
N ILE A 62 -7.96 -4.59 -1.38
CA ILE A 62 -8.95 -5.22 -2.27
C ILE A 62 -10.05 -4.21 -2.55
N VAL A 63 -10.27 -3.89 -3.83
CA VAL A 63 -11.29 -2.94 -4.29
C VAL A 63 -12.16 -3.55 -5.39
N PRO A 64 -13.40 -3.08 -5.58
CA PRO A 64 -14.20 -3.45 -6.76
C PRO A 64 -13.42 -3.15 -8.04
N ALA A 65 -13.57 -4.00 -9.07
CA ALA A 65 -13.06 -3.64 -10.38
C ALA A 65 -13.79 -2.40 -10.90
N ALA A 66 -13.05 -1.46 -11.51
CA ALA A 66 -13.67 -0.36 -12.23
C ALA A 66 -14.57 -0.92 -13.34
N ALA A 67 -15.75 -0.31 -13.51
CA ALA A 67 -16.71 -0.66 -14.55
C ALA A 67 -16.19 -0.33 -15.95
#